data_AF-A0A2V9B3K0-F1
#
_entry.id   AF-A0A2V9B3K0-F1
#
_cell.length_a   1.000
_cell.length_b   1.000
_cell.length_c   1.000
_cell.angle_alpha   90.00
_cell.angle_beta   90.00
_cell.angle_gamma   90.00
#
_symmetry.space_group_name_H-M   'P 1'
#
loop_
_entity.id
_entity.type
_entity.pdbx_description
1 polymer ?
#
loop_
_entity_poly.entity_id
_entity_poly.type
_entity_poly.pdbx_seq_one_letter_code
_entity_poly.pdbx_strand_id
1 'polypeptide(L)' 'MHGEGSVAEKVHRVVILGGGFGGLSAAQALKRAPVQVTLIDRRNFHLFQPLLYQVA' A
#
# COMPACT_ATOMS: atom_id res chain seq x y z
N MET A 1 -4.42 28.05 33.28
CA MET A 1 -3.34 28.34 32.32
C MET A 1 -2.67 27.03 31.96
N HIS A 2 -2.70 26.67 30.67
CA HIS A 2 -1.92 25.64 29.94
C HIS A 2 -1.94 24.19 30.49
N GLY A 3 -2.26 23.15 29.74
CA GLY A 3 -2.53 23.05 28.31
C GLY A 3 -3.09 21.65 28.00
N GLU A 4 -3.99 21.63 27.03
CA GLU A 4 -4.61 20.43 26.49
C GLU A 4 -3.51 19.55 25.88
N GLY A 5 -3.34 18.34 26.42
CA GLY A 5 -2.52 17.32 25.78
C GLY A 5 -3.11 17.03 24.41
N SER A 6 -2.46 17.53 23.36
CA SER A 6 -2.75 17.16 21.99
C SER A 6 -2.65 15.64 21.90
N VAL A 7 -3.80 14.98 21.83
CA VAL A 7 -3.87 13.61 21.35
C VAL A 7 -3.44 13.71 19.89
N ALA A 8 -2.14 13.59 19.64
CA ALA A 8 -1.61 13.46 18.30
C ALA A 8 -2.39 12.30 17.67
N GLU A 9 -3.28 12.62 16.74
CA GLU A 9 -4.20 11.67 16.16
C GLU A 9 -3.35 10.49 15.66
N LYS A 10 -3.57 9.31 16.23
CA LYS A 10 -2.72 8.16 15.98
C LYS A 10 -3.06 7.62 14.60
N VAL A 11 -2.49 8.22 13.57
CA VAL A 11 -2.70 7.84 12.17
C VAL A 11 -2.41 6.34 12.02
N HIS A 12 -3.41 5.60 11.56
CA HIS A 12 -3.30 4.16 11.41
C HIS A 12 -2.32 3.86 10.26
N ARG A 13 -1.38 2.94 10.49
CA ARG A 13 -0.36 2.58 9.50
C ARG A 13 -0.73 1.27 8.83
N VAL A 14 -0.74 1.28 7.49
CA VAL A 14 -1.04 0.11 6.68
C VAL A 14 0.16 -0.22 5.81
N VAL A 15 0.66 -1.45 5.91
CA VAL A 15 1.74 -1.95 5.06
C VAL A 15 1.16 -2.94 4.06
N ILE A 16 1.37 -2.68 2.77
CA ILE A 16 0.96 -3.55 1.67
C ILE A 16 2.20 -4.26 1.14
N LEU A 17 2.20 -5.58 1.15
CA LEU A 17 3.30 -6.40 0.65
C LEU A 17 2.95 -6.96 -0.74
N GLY A 18 3.79 -6.64 -1.73
CA GLY A 18 3.62 -7.02 -3.12
C GLY A 18 2.88 -5.96 -3.93
N GLY A 19 3.50 -5.48 -5.00
CA GLY A 19 2.96 -4.48 -5.93
C GLY A 19 2.25 -5.11 -7.11
N GLY A 20 1.62 -6.28 -6.97
CA GLY A 20 0.77 -6.84 -8.02
C GLY A 20 -0.55 -6.05 -8.19
N PHE A 21 -1.48 -6.58 -9.00
CA PHE A 21 -2.80 -5.99 -9.20
C PHE A 21 -3.54 -5.75 -7.87
N GLY A 22 -3.50 -6.71 -6.94
CA GLY A 22 -4.12 -6.60 -5.63
C GLY A 22 -3.49 -5.52 -4.74
N GLY A 23 -2.15 -5.44 -4.72
CA GLY A 23 -1.44 -4.45 -3.91
C GLY A 23 -1.66 -3.02 -4.36
N LEU A 24 -1.64 -2.78 -5.68
CA LEU A 24 -1.98 -1.47 -6.24
C LEU A 24 -3.45 -1.11 -6.04
N SER A 25 -4.37 -2.07 -6.22
CA SER A 25 -5.80 -1.83 -6.01
C SER A 25 -6.08 -1.48 -4.55
N ALA A 26 -5.45 -2.18 -3.60
CA ALA A 26 -5.54 -1.88 -2.18
C ALA A 26 -4.96 -0.49 -1.84
N ALA A 27 -3.80 -0.14 -2.39
CA ALA A 27 -3.22 1.19 -2.20
C ALA A 27 -4.13 2.30 -2.75
N GLN A 28 -4.75 2.07 -3.91
CA GLN A 28 -5.70 3.01 -4.51
C GLN A 28 -6.99 3.15 -3.68
N ALA A 29 -7.53 2.04 -3.17
CA ALA A 29 -8.71 2.06 -2.31
C ALA A 29 -8.46 2.84 -1.00
N LEU A 30 -7.24 2.76 -0.46
CA LEU A 30 -6.84 3.44 0.77
C LEU A 30 -6.41 4.91 0.55
N LYS A 31 -6.38 5.41 -0.68
CA LYS A 31 -5.90 6.78 -1.00
C LYS A 31 -6.64 7.89 -0.25
N ARG A 32 -7.90 7.68 0.08
CA ARG A 32 -8.76 8.66 0.79
C ARG A 32 -9.00 8.33 2.26
N ALA A 33 -8.46 7.20 2.73
CA ALA A 33 -8.57 6.85 4.14
C ALA A 33 -7.56 7.68 4.95
N PRO A 34 -7.88 8.06 6.20
CA PRO A 34 -6.96 8.79 7.09
C PRO A 34 -5.89 7.84 7.65
N VAL A 35 -5.12 7.23 6.76
CA VAL A 35 -4.12 6.20 7.08
C VAL A 35 -2.83 6.47 6.33
N GLN A 36 -1.72 6.08 6.95
CA GLN A 36 -0.41 6.13 6.31
C GLN A 36 -0.15 4.78 5.63
N VAL A 37 -0.10 4.76 4.30
CA VAL A 37 0.13 3.55 3.51
C VAL A 37 1.59 3.43 3.11
N THR A 38 2.19 2.26 3.27
CA THR A 38 3.51 1.90 2.72
C THR A 38 3.39 0.65 1.87
N LEU A 39 3.70 0.75 0.58
CA LEU A 39 3.76 -0.39 -0.33
C LEU A 39 5.20 -0.87 -0.43
N ILE A 40 5.44 -2.15 -0.14
CA ILE A 40 6.75 -2.79 -0.30
C ILE A 40 6.60 -3.87 -1.35
N ASP A 41 7.30 -3.74 -2.47
CA ASP A 41 7.42 -4.80 -3.46
C ASP A 41 8.88 -5.24 -3.59
N ARG A 42 9.09 -6.56 -3.73
CA ARG A 42 10.40 -7.15 -4.02
C ARG A 42 10.80 -6.91 -5.48
N ARG A 43 9.84 -6.63 -6.37
CA ARG A 43 10.08 -6.35 -7.79
C ARG A 43 9.43 -5.01 -8.16
N ASN A 44 10.18 -3.99 -8.57
CA ASN A 44 9.64 -2.69 -9.00
C ASN A 44 8.89 -2.72 -10.36
N PHE A 45 8.37 -3.88 -10.75
CA PHE A 45 7.67 -4.08 -12.02
C PHE A 45 6.52 -5.05 -11.85
N HIS A 46 5.35 -4.63 -12.34
CA HIS A 46 4.17 -5.48 -12.48
C HIS A 46 4.49 -6.54 -13.53
N LEU A 47 4.99 -7.70 -13.09
CA LEU A 47 5.15 -8.87 -13.93
C LEU A 47 3.78 -9.41 -14.31
N PHE A 48 3.18 -8.81 -15.34
CA PHE A 48 2.23 -9.49 -16.18
C PHE A 48 3.01 -10.60 -16.88
N GLN A 49 3.03 -11.79 -16.27
CA GLN A 49 3.63 -13.01 -16.81
C GLN A 49 2.75 -13.82 -17.80
N PRO A 50 1.69 -13.32 -18.49
CA PRO A 50 0.92 -14.19 -19.36
C PRO A 50 1.50 -14.29 -20.77
N LEU A 51 2.83 -14.40 -20.92
CA LEU A 51 3.47 -14.84 -22.16
C LEU A 51 4.76 -15.66 -21.94
N LEU A 52 5.00 -16.24 -20.75
CA LEU A 52 6.25 -17.00 -20.52
C LEU A 52 6.18 -18.50 -20.86
N TYR A 53 5.01 -19.10 -21.12
CA TYR A 53 4.93 -20.51 -21.56
C TYR A 53 3.64 -20.85 -22.34
N GLN A 54 3.37 -20.17 -23.46
CA GLN A 54 2.46 -20.75 -24.47
C GLN A 54 3.16 -21.21 -25.75
N VAL A 55 4.49 -21.38 -25.70
CA VAL A 55 5.24 -22.25 -26.62
C VAL A 55 6.45 -22.84 -25.89
N ALA A 56 6.22 -23.86 -25.07
CA ALA A 56 7.20 -24.95 -24.88
C ALA A 56 6.46 -26.26 -25.17
#